data_AF-A0A401PQF2-F1
#
_entry.id   AF-A0A401PQF2-F1
#
_cell.length_a   1.000
_cell.length_b   1.000
_cell.length_c   1.000
_cell.angle_alpha   90.00
_cell.angle_beta   90.00
_cell.angle_gamma   90.00
#
_symmetry.space_group_name_H-M   'P 1'
#
loop_
_entity.id
_entity.type
_entity.pdbx_description
1 polymer ?
#
loop_
_entity_poly.entity_id
_entity_poly.type
_entity_poly.pdbx_seq_one_letter_code
_entity_poly.pdbx_strand_id
1 'polypeptide(L)'
;MKVEISGCVMDIGASVMMPSESAEDTLPSMFWGLDPIYGVFAKLYIKDILELKKSRPVPGVFFYKTHPITKVDVLGTIVQKRERERFFNFGVDDGTGVISCLWWKKPRAVENVRLASLPFDLSVLERLNRINQLENSNSQLELGDVVQVRGRLRDYRDQREINSSSVCESLCLWAVVLCMGNAVRLSVGG
;
A
#
# COMPACT_ATOMS: atom_id res chain seq x y z
N MET A 1 72.78 -10.38 -20.53
CA MET A 1 72.23 -11.01 -19.31
C MET A 1 70.85 -10.42 -19.07
N LYS A 2 69.85 -11.29 -18.99
CA LYS A 2 68.44 -10.97 -18.81
C LYS A 2 68.14 -11.05 -17.31
N VAL A 3 67.53 -10.00 -16.74
CA VAL A 3 66.77 -10.11 -15.48
C VAL A 3 65.56 -9.19 -15.61
N GLU A 4 64.40 -9.78 -15.88
CA GLU A 4 63.10 -9.25 -15.48
C GLU A 4 62.86 -9.63 -14.02
N ILE A 5 62.19 -8.79 -13.23
CA ILE A 5 60.89 -9.09 -12.58
C ILE A 5 60.17 -7.77 -12.22
N SER A 6 58.96 -7.63 -12.79
CA SER A 6 57.70 -7.09 -12.25
C SER A 6 57.71 -6.03 -11.14
N GLY A 7 57.14 -4.87 -11.45
CA GLY A 7 56.70 -3.88 -10.46
C GLY A 7 55.58 -3.01 -11.02
N CYS A 8 54.34 -3.35 -10.69
CA CYS A 8 53.14 -2.58 -11.03
C CYS A 8 53.26 -1.14 -10.50
N VAL A 9 53.16 -0.16 -11.38
CA VAL A 9 52.89 1.23 -11.00
C VAL A 9 51.39 1.34 -10.75
N MET A 10 51.01 1.64 -9.51
CA MET A 10 49.62 1.97 -9.16
C MET A 10 49.35 3.42 -9.57
N ASP A 11 48.62 3.60 -10.68
CA ASP A 11 48.06 4.90 -11.03
C ASP A 11 46.88 5.22 -10.10
N ILE A 12 47.11 6.14 -9.16
CA ILE A 12 46.09 6.78 -8.34
C ILE A 12 45.50 7.92 -9.18
N GLY A 13 44.42 7.63 -9.92
CA GLY A 13 43.87 8.64 -10.81
C GLY A 13 42.60 8.26 -11.56
N ALA A 14 41.66 7.54 -10.93
CA ALA A 14 40.31 7.39 -11.48
C ALA A 14 39.32 8.15 -10.61
N SER A 15 39.08 9.41 -10.97
CA SER A 15 37.91 10.17 -10.52
C SER A 15 36.67 9.44 -11.02
N VAL A 16 35.98 8.74 -10.12
CA VAL A 16 34.66 8.16 -10.38
C VAL A 16 33.69 9.33 -10.55
N MET A 17 33.42 9.69 -11.80
CA MET A 17 32.32 10.58 -12.17
C MET A 17 31.01 9.91 -11.75
N MET A 18 30.43 10.39 -10.65
CA MET A 18 29.06 10.08 -10.26
C MET A 18 28.11 10.78 -11.25
N PRO A 19 27.13 10.09 -11.86
CA PRO A 19 26.13 10.75 -12.68
C PRO A 19 25.31 11.71 -11.81
N SER A 20 25.46 13.01 -12.10
CA SER A 20 24.61 14.08 -11.58
C SER A 20 23.24 14.03 -12.25
N GLU A 21 22.32 13.26 -11.67
CA GLU A 21 20.90 13.53 -11.78
C GLU A 21 20.44 14.03 -10.42
N SER A 22 19.66 15.11 -10.38
CA SER A 22 19.14 15.78 -9.19
C SER A 22 18.52 14.80 -8.18
N ALA A 23 19.36 14.24 -7.33
CA ALA A 23 18.97 13.50 -6.14
C ALA A 23 18.49 14.54 -5.15
N GLU A 24 17.21 14.90 -5.22
CA GLU A 24 16.54 15.42 -4.04
C GLU A 24 16.89 14.49 -2.88
N ASP A 25 17.41 15.06 -1.79
CA ASP A 25 18.01 14.38 -0.65
C ASP A 25 17.07 13.33 -0.02
N THR A 26 16.97 12.15 -0.65
CA THR A 26 16.19 11.05 -0.12
C THR A 26 16.99 10.49 1.05
N LEU A 27 16.40 10.52 2.24
CA LEU A 27 16.98 9.90 3.44
C LEU A 27 17.49 8.49 3.10
N PRO A 28 18.73 8.12 3.47
CA PRO A 28 19.22 6.76 3.30
C PRO A 28 18.26 5.75 3.96
N SER A 29 18.15 4.55 3.39
CA SER A 29 17.18 3.54 3.83
C SER A 29 17.30 3.13 5.31
N MET A 30 18.50 3.25 5.87
CA MET A 30 18.77 3.04 7.29
C MET A 30 17.99 4.00 8.21
N PHE A 31 17.63 5.19 7.72
CA PHE A 31 16.97 6.23 8.51
C PHE A 31 15.48 6.36 8.25
N TRP A 32 14.89 5.58 7.33
CA TRP A 32 13.45 5.68 7.05
C TRP A 32 12.59 5.40 8.28
N GLY A 33 13.02 4.50 9.16
CA GLY A 33 12.30 4.18 10.39
C GLY A 33 12.22 5.32 11.40
N LEU A 34 13.01 6.40 11.23
CA LEU A 34 12.95 7.59 12.07
C LEU A 34 11.88 8.58 11.58
N ASP A 35 11.41 8.45 10.35
CA ASP A 35 10.37 9.30 9.80
C ASP A 35 9.01 8.92 10.40
N PRO A 36 8.25 9.85 10.99
CA PRO A 36 6.96 9.56 11.63
C PRO A 36 5.89 9.07 10.63
N ILE A 37 6.05 9.35 9.34
CA ILE A 37 5.15 8.90 8.27
C ILE A 37 5.51 7.47 7.83
N TYR A 38 6.72 6.99 8.14
CA TYR A 38 7.12 5.64 7.77
C TYR A 38 6.33 4.58 8.53
N GLY A 39 5.64 3.71 7.78
CA GLY A 39 4.92 2.58 8.32
C GLY A 39 3.49 2.89 8.83
N VAL A 40 3.09 4.16 8.84
CA VAL A 40 1.69 4.57 9.06
C VAL A 40 0.93 4.66 7.73
N PHE A 41 -0.40 4.63 7.79
CA PHE A 41 -1.23 4.82 6.60
C PHE A 41 -1.36 6.31 6.29
N ALA A 42 -0.53 6.80 5.37
CA ALA A 42 -0.52 8.21 4.97
C ALA A 42 -1.79 8.56 4.18
N LYS A 43 -2.50 9.61 4.61
CA LYS A 43 -3.64 10.14 3.87
C LYS A 43 -3.12 11.03 2.75
N LEU A 44 -3.26 10.60 1.51
CA LEU A 44 -2.79 11.32 0.33
C LEU A 44 -3.89 11.30 -0.74
N TYR A 45 -3.89 12.34 -1.58
CA TYR A 45 -4.73 12.34 -2.77
C TYR A 45 -4.26 11.28 -3.75
N ILE A 46 -5.20 10.69 -4.48
CA ILE A 46 -4.89 9.66 -5.47
C ILE A 46 -3.95 10.20 -6.54
N LYS A 47 -4.15 11.45 -6.99
CA LYS A 47 -3.22 12.09 -7.93
C LYS A 47 -1.79 12.08 -7.41
N ASP A 48 -1.57 12.53 -6.18
CA ASP A 48 -0.25 12.56 -5.54
C ASP A 48 0.31 11.14 -5.42
N ILE A 49 -0.54 10.19 -5.03
CA ILE A 49 -0.17 8.77 -4.97
C ILE A 49 0.31 8.27 -6.32
N LEU A 50 -0.32 8.63 -7.44
CA LEU A 50 0.09 8.19 -8.79
C LEU A 50 1.41 8.83 -9.25
N GLU A 51 1.72 10.02 -8.75
CA GLU A 51 2.92 10.79 -9.12
C GLU A 51 4.14 10.55 -8.21
N LEU A 52 4.00 9.82 -7.09
CA LEU A 52 5.12 9.51 -6.18
C LEU A 52 6.33 8.92 -6.91
N LYS A 53 7.52 9.39 -6.54
CA LYS A 53 8.79 8.89 -7.06
C LYS A 53 9.08 7.52 -6.43
N LYS A 54 9.37 6.51 -7.26
CA LYS A 54 9.75 5.18 -6.78
C LYS A 54 11.16 5.23 -6.19
N SER A 55 11.39 4.59 -5.05
CA SER A 55 12.76 4.47 -4.55
C SER A 55 13.54 3.48 -5.43
N ARG A 56 14.74 3.90 -5.87
CA ARG A 56 15.70 3.02 -6.56
C ARG A 56 16.25 1.89 -5.67
N PRO A 57 16.61 2.13 -4.38
CA PRO A 57 17.31 1.11 -3.59
C PRO A 57 16.39 0.00 -3.06
N VAL A 58 15.09 0.27 -2.80
CA VAL A 58 14.20 -0.70 -2.15
C VAL A 58 12.84 -0.76 -2.87
N PRO A 59 12.45 -1.90 -3.45
CA PRO A 59 11.15 -2.02 -4.10
C PRO A 59 10.01 -1.87 -3.08
N GLY A 60 8.94 -1.17 -3.49
CA GLY A 60 7.74 -0.98 -2.65
C GLY A 60 7.81 0.20 -1.68
N VAL A 61 8.84 1.03 -1.77
CA VAL A 61 8.91 2.32 -1.08
C VAL A 61 8.86 3.45 -2.11
N PHE A 62 8.03 4.44 -1.81
CA PHE A 62 7.76 5.61 -2.66
C PHE A 62 8.07 6.87 -1.87
N PHE A 63 8.42 7.95 -2.54
CA PHE A 63 8.73 9.21 -1.89
C PHE A 63 7.69 10.26 -2.21
N TYR A 64 7.11 10.81 -1.16
CA TYR A 64 6.39 12.09 -1.22
C TYR A 64 7.33 13.16 -0.66
N LYS A 65 7.90 13.98 -1.56
CA LYS A 65 9.02 14.87 -1.22
C LYS A 65 10.16 14.03 -0.60
N THR A 66 10.53 14.29 0.65
CA THR A 66 11.58 13.56 1.38
C THR A 66 11.06 12.38 2.21
N HIS A 67 9.73 12.20 2.30
CA HIS A 67 9.12 11.22 3.19
C HIS A 67 8.92 9.85 2.51
N PRO A 68 9.43 8.75 3.11
CA PRO A 68 9.23 7.41 2.59
C PRO A 68 7.82 6.88 2.90
N ILE A 69 7.00 6.74 1.86
CA ILE A 69 5.64 6.24 1.88
C ILE A 69 5.61 4.76 1.49
N THR A 70 5.01 3.94 2.35
CA THR A 70 4.82 2.50 2.11
C THR A 70 3.35 2.08 2.18
N LYS A 71 2.56 2.80 2.98
CA LYS A 71 1.14 2.54 3.19
C LYS A 71 0.35 3.83 3.00
N VAL A 72 -0.85 3.69 2.46
CA VAL A 72 -1.75 4.82 2.17
C VAL A 72 -3.15 4.55 2.72
N ASP A 73 -3.86 5.64 3.03
CA ASP A 73 -5.27 5.68 3.42
C ASP A 73 -6.01 6.61 2.48
N VAL A 74 -6.80 6.05 1.56
CA VAL A 74 -7.57 6.81 0.57
C VAL A 74 -9.05 6.67 0.88
N LEU A 75 -9.81 7.74 0.62
CA LEU A 75 -11.26 7.76 0.71
C LEU A 75 -11.80 8.21 -0.64
N GLY A 76 -12.67 7.42 -1.25
CA GLY A 76 -13.22 7.73 -2.55
C GLY A 76 -14.42 6.85 -2.90
N THR A 77 -14.95 7.02 -4.10
CA THR A 77 -16.11 6.30 -4.61
C THR A 77 -15.67 5.15 -5.49
N ILE A 78 -16.32 3.99 -5.38
CA ILE A 78 -16.06 2.87 -6.29
C ILE A 78 -16.64 3.18 -7.66
N VAL A 79 -15.77 3.40 -8.64
CA VAL A 79 -16.14 3.66 -10.05
C VAL A 79 -15.98 2.42 -10.94
N GLN A 80 -15.22 1.42 -10.47
CA GLN A 80 -15.04 0.16 -11.17
C GLN A 80 -14.99 -1.00 -10.17
N LYS A 81 -15.59 -2.15 -10.53
CA LYS A 81 -15.51 -3.40 -9.77
C LYS A 81 -15.21 -4.54 -10.73
N ARG A 82 -14.12 -5.26 -10.48
CA ARG A 82 -13.74 -6.45 -11.22
C ARG A 82 -13.46 -7.58 -10.25
N GLU A 83 -14.30 -8.60 -10.29
CA GLU A 83 -14.11 -9.80 -9.49
C GLU A 83 -13.10 -10.74 -10.14
N ARG A 84 -12.14 -11.23 -9.34
CA ARG A 84 -11.26 -12.34 -9.67
C ARG A 84 -11.49 -13.49 -8.69
N GLU A 85 -10.86 -14.62 -8.95
CA GLU A 85 -11.02 -15.82 -8.14
C GLU A 85 -10.64 -15.58 -6.67
N ARG A 86 -9.49 -14.95 -6.42
CA ARG A 86 -8.91 -14.77 -5.07
C ARG A 86 -9.05 -13.36 -4.49
N PHE A 87 -9.44 -12.38 -5.30
CA PHE A 87 -9.52 -10.99 -4.88
C PHE A 87 -10.54 -10.20 -5.70
N PHE A 88 -10.99 -9.08 -5.17
CA PHE A 88 -11.70 -8.03 -5.90
C PHE A 88 -10.71 -6.94 -6.29
N ASN A 89 -10.86 -6.40 -7.49
CA ASN A 89 -10.14 -5.21 -7.95
C ASN A 89 -11.16 -4.08 -8.10
N PHE A 90 -11.01 -3.06 -7.27
CA PHE A 90 -11.87 -1.87 -7.29
C PHE A 90 -11.10 -0.70 -7.89
N GLY A 91 -11.72 0.06 -8.78
CA GLY A 91 -11.26 1.40 -9.14
C GLY A 91 -11.91 2.39 -8.18
N VAL A 92 -11.11 3.11 -7.41
CA VAL A 92 -11.57 4.09 -6.42
C VAL A 92 -11.21 5.50 -6.91
N ASP A 93 -12.18 6.41 -6.93
CA ASP A 93 -12.04 7.80 -7.36
C ASP A 93 -12.25 8.76 -6.18
N ASP A 94 -11.26 9.60 -5.88
CA ASP A 94 -11.34 10.63 -4.84
C ASP A 94 -11.61 12.04 -5.39
N GLY A 95 -11.88 12.16 -6.69
CA GLY A 95 -12.04 13.41 -7.43
C GLY A 95 -10.73 14.00 -7.97
N THR A 96 -9.57 13.49 -7.53
CA THR A 96 -8.25 13.90 -8.05
C THR A 96 -7.67 12.88 -9.02
N GLY A 97 -8.08 11.62 -8.91
CA GLY A 97 -7.69 10.54 -9.81
C GLY A 97 -8.34 9.22 -9.41
N VAL A 98 -8.11 8.20 -10.24
CA VAL A 98 -8.64 6.84 -10.01
C VAL A 98 -7.48 5.87 -9.79
N ILE A 99 -7.56 5.05 -8.74
CA ILE A 99 -6.54 4.03 -8.43
C ILE A 99 -7.15 2.64 -8.25
N SER A 100 -6.40 1.62 -8.67
CA SER A 100 -6.74 0.22 -8.49
C SER A 100 -6.44 -0.25 -7.06
N CYS A 101 -7.45 -0.77 -6.38
CA CYS A 101 -7.42 -1.28 -5.02
C CYS A 101 -7.74 -2.78 -5.02
N LEU A 102 -6.80 -3.60 -4.53
CA LEU A 102 -6.92 -5.05 -4.47
C LEU A 102 -7.39 -5.50 -3.09
N TRP A 103 -8.56 -6.11 -3.02
CA TRP A 103 -9.13 -6.67 -1.79
C TRP A 103 -9.15 -8.19 -1.83
N TRP A 104 -8.32 -8.83 -1.00
CA TRP A 104 -8.20 -10.29 -0.96
C TRP A 104 -9.40 -10.93 -0.29
N LYS A 105 -10.01 -11.89 -0.99
CA LYS A 105 -11.07 -12.72 -0.43
C LYS A 105 -10.46 -13.61 0.64
N LYS A 106 -11.15 -13.76 1.77
CA LYS A 106 -10.75 -14.78 2.75
C LYS A 106 -10.83 -16.14 2.06
N PRO A 107 -9.81 -17.01 2.21
CA PRO A 107 -9.91 -18.36 1.71
C PRO A 107 -11.16 -18.97 2.33
N ARG A 108 -12.06 -19.49 1.49
CA ARG A 108 -13.20 -20.25 1.99
C ARG A 108 -12.61 -21.34 2.87
N ALA A 109 -12.92 -21.32 4.16
CA ALA A 109 -12.63 -22.46 5.01
C ALA A 109 -13.39 -23.61 4.37
N VAL A 110 -12.67 -24.49 3.66
CA VAL A 110 -13.23 -25.79 3.33
C VAL A 110 -13.59 -26.37 4.70
N GLU A 111 -14.86 -26.72 4.89
CA GLU A 111 -15.39 -27.34 6.11
C GLU A 111 -14.77 -28.74 6.31
N ASN A 112 -13.45 -28.81 6.41
CA ASN A 112 -12.68 -29.98 6.77
C ASN A 112 -12.16 -29.82 8.21
N VAL A 113 -12.87 -29.08 9.06
CA VAL A 113 -12.81 -29.37 10.48
C VAL A 113 -13.55 -30.68 10.65
N ARG A 114 -12.83 -31.79 10.57
CA ARG A 114 -13.32 -33.08 11.07
C ARG A 114 -13.80 -32.80 12.48
N LEU A 115 -15.12 -32.87 12.66
CA LEU A 115 -15.86 -32.68 13.90
C LEU A 115 -15.59 -33.83 14.89
N ALA A 116 -14.34 -34.27 14.98
CA ALA A 116 -13.91 -35.38 15.79
C ALA A 116 -13.03 -34.82 16.90
N SER A 117 -13.60 -34.79 18.12
CA SER A 117 -12.93 -34.97 19.42
C SER A 117 -12.74 -33.79 20.39
N LEU A 118 -13.41 -32.65 20.26
CA LEU A 118 -13.44 -31.66 21.35
C LEU A 118 -14.87 -31.37 21.82
N PRO A 119 -15.17 -31.42 23.14
CA PRO A 119 -16.43 -30.97 23.71
C PRO A 119 -16.43 -29.44 23.75
N PHE A 120 -16.38 -28.83 22.56
CA PHE A 120 -16.50 -27.39 22.41
C PHE A 120 -17.99 -27.07 22.37
N ASP A 121 -18.42 -26.19 23.27
CA ASP A 121 -19.81 -25.80 23.44
C ASP A 121 -20.40 -25.33 22.10
N LEU A 122 -21.43 -26.03 21.62
CA LEU A 122 -22.10 -25.78 20.34
C LEU A 122 -22.55 -24.32 20.20
N SER A 123 -22.81 -23.66 21.34
CA SER A 123 -23.14 -22.24 21.44
C SER A 123 -22.05 -21.31 20.88
N VAL A 124 -20.77 -21.65 21.05
CA VAL A 124 -19.65 -20.81 20.58
C VAL A 124 -19.47 -20.97 19.08
N LEU A 125 -19.60 -22.20 18.56
CA LEU A 125 -19.51 -22.45 17.12
C LEU A 125 -20.63 -21.74 16.35
N GLU A 126 -21.86 -21.77 16.88
CA GLU A 126 -22.99 -21.06 16.27
C GLU A 126 -22.76 -19.54 16.26
N ARG A 127 -22.20 -18.98 17.35
CA ARG A 127 -21.83 -17.56 17.41
C ARG A 127 -20.72 -17.21 16.41
N LEU A 128 -19.71 -18.06 16.25
CA LEU A 128 -18.64 -17.88 15.27
C LEU A 128 -19.19 -17.91 13.84
N ASN A 129 -20.09 -18.84 13.53
CA ASN A 129 -20.73 -18.93 12.22
C ASN A 129 -21.58 -17.68 11.93
N ARG A 130 -22.33 -17.17 12.91
CA ARG A 130 -23.11 -15.94 12.75
C ARG A 130 -22.20 -14.72 12.52
N ILE A 131 -21.07 -14.60 13.23
CA ILE A 131 -20.10 -13.52 13.02
C ILE A 131 -19.48 -13.62 11.61
N ASN A 132 -19.11 -14.81 11.17
CA ASN A 132 -18.53 -15.04 9.84
C ASN A 132 -19.54 -14.74 8.72
N GLN A 133 -20.80 -15.13 8.89
CA GLN A 133 -21.88 -14.76 7.96
C GLN A 133 -22.04 -13.23 7.85
N LEU A 134 -22.08 -12.52 8.98
CA LEU A 134 -22.18 -11.05 9.00
C LEU A 134 -20.99 -10.37 8.32
N GLU A 135 -19.78 -10.87 8.56
CA GLU A 135 -18.56 -10.36 7.95
C GLU A 135 -18.54 -10.58 6.42
N ASN A 136 -19.06 -11.72 5.95
CA ASN A 136 -19.17 -12.02 4.52
C ASN A 136 -20.24 -11.16 3.84
N SER A 137 -21.38 -10.89 4.49
CA SER A 137 -22.41 -9.99 3.95
C SER A 137 -21.96 -8.53 3.90
N ASN A 138 -21.10 -8.07 4.83
CA ASN A 138 -20.51 -6.72 4.80
C ASN A 138 -19.51 -6.49 3.64
N SER A 139 -19.24 -7.50 2.81
CA SER A 139 -18.31 -7.41 1.68
C SER A 139 -18.98 -7.16 0.32
N GLN A 140 -20.29 -6.88 0.30
CA GLN A 140 -21.04 -6.50 -0.91
C GLN A 140 -20.85 -5.01 -1.25
N LEU A 141 -19.61 -4.60 -1.49
CA LEU A 141 -19.32 -3.28 -2.02
C LEU A 141 -19.73 -3.21 -3.49
N GLU A 142 -20.53 -2.23 -3.86
CA GLU A 142 -21.03 -2.00 -5.22
C GLU A 142 -20.48 -0.71 -5.84
N LEU A 143 -20.80 -0.51 -7.12
CA LEU A 143 -20.45 0.73 -7.82
C LEU A 143 -21.24 1.89 -7.23
N GLY A 144 -20.55 3.01 -6.97
CA GLY A 144 -21.13 4.20 -6.35
C GLY A 144 -20.95 4.28 -4.84
N ASP A 145 -20.51 3.19 -4.19
CA ASP A 145 -20.27 3.21 -2.75
C ASP A 145 -19.03 4.04 -2.41
N VAL A 146 -19.13 4.84 -1.35
CA VAL A 146 -17.99 5.58 -0.81
C VAL A 146 -17.24 4.68 0.15
N VAL A 147 -15.95 4.45 -0.10
CA VAL A 147 -15.12 3.52 0.65
C VAL A 147 -13.82 4.15 1.11
N GLN A 148 -13.43 3.80 2.34
CA GLN A 148 -12.10 4.05 2.87
C GLN A 148 -11.24 2.81 2.62
N VAL A 149 -10.17 2.97 1.85
CA VAL A 149 -9.22 1.92 1.54
C VAL A 149 -7.88 2.21 2.20
N ARG A 150 -7.43 1.29 3.05
CA ARG A 150 -6.09 1.32 3.63
C ARG A 150 -5.28 0.14 3.15
N GLY A 151 -4.08 0.40 2.66
CA GLY A 151 -3.25 -0.66 2.10
C GLY A 151 -1.81 -0.28 1.89
N ARG A 152 -1.04 -1.25 1.38
CA ARG A 152 0.35 -1.04 0.96
C ARG A 152 0.38 -0.64 -0.50
N LEU A 153 1.20 0.34 -0.85
CA LEU A 153 1.45 0.68 -2.25
C LEU A 153 2.27 -0.40 -2.92
N ARG A 154 1.92 -0.69 -4.17
CA ARG A 154 2.69 -1.54 -5.07
C ARG A 154 2.62 -0.97 -6.48
N ASP A 155 3.61 -1.29 -7.28
CA ASP A 155 3.49 -1.18 -8.72
C ASP A 155 3.40 -2.57 -9.32
N TYR A 156 2.48 -2.76 -10.24
CA TYR A 156 2.32 -3.96 -11.02
C TYR A 156 2.26 -3.58 -12.50
N ARG A 157 3.23 -4.08 -13.29
CA ARG A 157 3.37 -3.75 -14.73
C ARG A 157 3.34 -2.23 -14.98
N ASP A 158 4.14 -1.51 -14.20
CA ASP A 158 4.27 -0.04 -14.24
C ASP A 158 2.99 0.76 -13.91
N GLN A 159 1.92 0.09 -13.47
CA GLN A 159 0.73 0.73 -12.93
C GLN A 159 0.74 0.66 -11.41
N ARG A 160 0.38 1.78 -10.78
CA ARG A 160 0.32 1.88 -9.32
C ARG A 160 -1.00 1.33 -8.79
N GLU A 161 -0.90 0.51 -7.76
CA GLU A 161 -2.04 -0.14 -7.12
C GLU A 161 -1.89 -0.19 -5.60
N ILE A 162 -3.01 -0.29 -4.90
CA ILE A 162 -3.08 -0.45 -3.45
C ILE A 162 -3.45 -1.89 -3.14
N ASN A 163 -2.57 -2.60 -2.44
CA ASN A 163 -2.92 -3.89 -1.85
C ASN A 163 -3.58 -3.64 -0.49
N SER A 164 -4.91 -3.74 -0.46
CA SER A 164 -5.75 -3.33 0.65
C SER A 164 -5.60 -4.29 1.83
N SER A 165 -5.28 -3.73 2.99
CA SER A 165 -5.30 -4.42 4.29
C SER A 165 -6.66 -4.30 4.96
N SER A 166 -7.39 -3.20 4.72
CA SER A 166 -8.77 -3.02 5.15
C SER A 166 -9.53 -2.16 4.14
N VAL A 167 -10.78 -2.53 3.89
CA VAL A 167 -11.74 -1.71 3.14
C VAL A 167 -12.97 -1.55 4.02
N CYS A 168 -13.44 -0.32 4.19
CA CYS A 168 -14.63 0.00 4.99
C CYS A 168 -15.55 0.89 4.16
N GLU A 169 -16.83 0.53 4.09
CA GLU A 169 -17.85 1.39 3.51
C GLU A 169 -18.09 2.60 4.42
N SER A 170 -18.00 3.80 3.86
CA SER A 170 -18.24 5.05 4.58
C SER A 170 -19.69 5.47 4.38
N LEU A 171 -20.57 4.98 5.25
CA LEU A 171 -22.01 5.30 5.25
C LEU A 171 -22.34 6.72 5.79
N CYS A 172 -21.35 7.60 5.91
CA CYS A 172 -21.49 8.86 6.63
C CYS A 172 -20.81 10.03 5.90
N LEU A 173 -21.62 10.97 5.39
CA LEU A 173 -21.18 12.22 4.75
C LEU A 173 -20.20 13.04 5.61
N TRP A 174 -20.30 12.97 6.95
CA TRP A 174 -19.37 13.66 7.85
C TRP A 174 -17.95 13.05 7.84
N ALA A 175 -17.81 11.74 7.58
CA ALA A 175 -16.51 11.08 7.47
C ALA A 175 -15.76 11.50 6.20
N VAL A 176 -16.50 11.80 5.12
CA VAL A 176 -15.97 12.38 3.87
C VAL A 176 -15.39 13.77 4.11
N VAL A 177 -16.16 14.64 4.76
CA VAL A 177 -15.73 16.00 5.11
C VAL A 177 -14.48 16.00 6.02
N LEU A 178 -14.43 15.12 7.02
CA LEU A 178 -13.28 14.98 7.92
C LEU A 178 -12.04 14.39 7.25
N CYS A 179 -12.18 13.45 6.31
CA CYS A 179 -11.03 12.91 5.58
C CYS A 179 -10.44 13.91 4.60
N MET A 180 -11.27 14.65 3.86
CA MET A 180 -10.79 15.73 3.00
C MET A 180 -10.02 16.79 3.81
N GLY A 181 -10.53 17.21 4.97
CA GLY A 181 -9.83 18.15 5.85
C GLY A 181 -8.48 17.63 6.39
N ASN A 182 -8.33 16.33 6.63
CA ASN A 182 -7.09 15.74 7.13
C ASN A 182 -6.06 15.42 6.02
N ALA A 183 -6.49 15.08 4.81
CA ALA A 183 -5.59 14.90 3.66
C ALA A 183 -4.91 16.22 3.27
N VAL A 184 -5.67 17.33 3.29
CA VAL A 184 -5.14 18.69 3.06
C VAL A 184 -4.00 19.02 4.04
N ARG A 185 -4.08 18.56 5.29
CA ARG A 185 -3.09 18.90 6.33
C ARG A 185 -1.70 18.30 6.10
N LEU A 186 -1.60 17.15 5.44
CA LEU A 186 -0.31 16.56 5.03
C LEU A 186 0.23 17.17 3.72
N SER A 187 -0.65 17.67 2.86
CA SER A 187 -0.23 18.35 1.62
C SER A 187 0.29 19.77 1.87
N VAL A 188 -0.31 20.49 2.83
CA VAL A 188 -0.04 21.91 3.13
C VAL A 188 0.88 22.12 4.35
N GLY A 189 1.06 21.13 5.22
CA GLY A 189 1.95 21.22 6.38
C GLY A 189 3.41 20.96 6.02
N GLY A 190 4.11 22.01 5.57
CA GLY A 190 5.57 22.13 5.56
C GLY A 190 6.02 23.21 6.54
#